data_AF-A0A5C4J3F6-F1
#
_entry.id   AF-A0A5C4J3F6-F1
#
_cell.length_a   1.000
_cell.length_b   1.000
_cell.length_c   1.000
_cell.angle_alpha   90.00
_cell.angle_beta   90.00
_cell.angle_gamma   90.00
#
_symmetry.space_group_name_H-M   'P 1'
#
loop_
_entity.id
_entity.type
_entity.pdbx_description
1 polymer ?
#
loop_
_entity_poly.entity_id
_entity_poly.type
_entity_poly.pdbx_seq_one_letter_code
_entity_poly.pdbx_strand_id
1 'polypeptide(L)'
;MSQTLAPVLITLLTLSGGWLVSTRVTDRWDRIKKQREIDLASMLEFQRVYGEFFATWKCWDTIKRYGAGPAPPEDAAWQCLQRAASIEGAIEALLAKVAGDRQLSDQDIEVLGRMRQGFQSLRKAIREDRNLDWRETANYQSFKSLAAYTASLMADLGSRGPKPDRETATANFLRITDVVHEDGWGSRPLGRGQDVG
;
A
#
# COMPACT_ATOMS: atom_id res chain seq x y z
N MET A 1 -11.01 -3.44 -67.82
CA MET A 1 -10.96 -2.52 -66.65
C MET A 1 -11.16 -3.21 -65.30
N SER A 2 -11.52 -4.50 -65.22
CA SER A 2 -11.81 -5.18 -63.95
C SER A 2 -10.59 -5.76 -63.20
N GLN A 3 -9.40 -5.81 -63.82
CA GLN A 3 -8.21 -6.44 -63.21
C GLN A 3 -7.44 -5.53 -62.23
N THR A 4 -7.64 -4.21 -62.25
CA THR A 4 -6.91 -3.26 -61.37
C THR A 4 -7.58 -3.01 -60.02
N LEU A 5 -8.85 -3.42 -59.83
CA LEU A 5 -9.59 -3.17 -58.60
C LEU A 5 -9.20 -4.13 -57.46
N ALA A 6 -8.92 -5.40 -57.79
CA ALA A 6 -8.54 -6.42 -56.81
C ALA A 6 -7.29 -6.06 -55.97
N PRO A 7 -6.15 -5.63 -56.56
CA PRO A 7 -4.96 -5.31 -55.77
C PRO A 7 -5.14 -4.07 -54.87
N VAL A 8 -5.94 -3.09 -55.32
CA VAL A 8 -6.26 -1.89 -54.51
C VAL A 8 -7.08 -2.28 -53.29
N LEU A 9 -8.09 -3.14 -53.46
CA LEU A 9 -8.94 -3.63 -52.38
C LEU A 9 -8.15 -4.41 -51.33
N ILE A 10 -7.24 -5.29 -51.77
CA ILE A 10 -6.35 -6.05 -50.86
C ILE A 10 -5.44 -5.11 -50.07
N THR A 11 -4.87 -4.09 -50.73
CA THR A 11 -3.99 -3.11 -50.08
C THR A 11 -4.75 -2.31 -49.02
N LEU A 12 -5.96 -1.85 -49.36
CA LEU A 12 -6.83 -1.14 -48.42
C LEU A 12 -7.21 -2.01 -47.22
N LEU A 13 -7.61 -3.27 -47.45
CA LEU A 13 -7.96 -4.19 -46.36
C LEU A 13 -6.75 -4.47 -45.45
N THR A 14 -5.56 -4.64 -46.03
CA THR A 14 -4.32 -4.89 -45.28
C THR A 14 -3.93 -3.67 -44.44
N LEU A 15 -3.99 -2.47 -45.00
CA LEU A 15 -3.73 -1.22 -44.28
C LEU A 15 -4.75 -0.98 -43.15
N SER A 16 -6.03 -1.19 -43.44
CA SER A 16 -7.12 -1.03 -42.47
C SER A 16 -6.99 -2.02 -41.32
N GLY A 17 -6.72 -3.29 -41.64
CA GLY A 17 -6.51 -4.34 -40.65
C GLY A 17 -5.26 -4.11 -39.80
N GLY A 18 -4.14 -3.76 -40.45
CA GLY A 18 -2.89 -3.41 -39.76
C GLY A 18 -3.07 -2.21 -38.82
N TRP A 19 -3.79 -1.18 -39.26
CA TRP A 19 -4.10 -0.02 -38.44
C TRP A 19 -4.98 -0.36 -37.24
N LEU A 20 -6.03 -1.16 -37.44
CA LEU A 20 -6.95 -1.55 -36.34
C LEU A 20 -6.28 -2.46 -35.31
N VAL A 21 -5.44 -3.40 -35.76
CA VAL A 21 -4.65 -4.25 -34.85
C VAL A 21 -3.61 -3.40 -34.11
N SER A 22 -2.90 -2.52 -34.81
CA SER A 22 -1.87 -1.67 -34.21
C SER A 22 -2.45 -0.74 -33.13
N THR A 23 -3.57 -0.07 -33.42
CA THR A 23 -4.24 0.82 -32.45
C THR A 23 -4.71 0.06 -31.21
N ARG A 24 -5.39 -1.09 -31.38
CA ARG A 24 -5.85 -1.92 -30.26
C ARG A 24 -4.70 -2.42 -29.37
N VAL A 25 -3.60 -2.84 -30.00
CA VAL A 25 -2.41 -3.32 -29.28
C VAL A 25 -1.74 -2.16 -28.55
N THR A 26 -1.54 -1.03 -29.22
CA THR A 26 -0.93 0.18 -28.64
C THR A 26 -1.73 0.68 -27.44
N ASP A 27 -3.05 0.82 -27.58
CA ASP A 27 -3.93 1.25 -26.50
C ASP A 27 -3.85 0.33 -25.27
N ARG A 28 -3.75 -0.98 -25.50
CA ARG A 28 -3.59 -1.96 -24.41
C ARG A 28 -2.25 -1.79 -23.72
N TRP A 29 -1.17 -1.62 -24.48
CA TRP A 29 0.17 -1.41 -23.93
C TRP A 29 0.27 -0.11 -23.13
N ASP A 30 -0.31 0.99 -23.63
CA ASP A 30 -0.31 2.28 -22.94
C ASP A 30 -1.08 2.21 -21.62
N ARG A 31 -2.23 1.52 -21.61
CA ARG A 31 -2.98 1.28 -20.37
C ARG A 31 -2.16 0.46 -19.36
N ILE A 32 -1.50 -0.61 -19.80
CA ILE A 32 -0.64 -1.44 -18.95
C ILE A 32 0.53 -0.61 -18.39
N LYS A 33 1.18 0.18 -19.24
CA LYS A 33 2.31 1.04 -18.84
C LYS A 33 1.88 2.07 -17.82
N LYS A 34 0.80 2.80 -18.09
CA LYS A 34 0.26 3.82 -17.16
C LYS A 34 -0.12 3.21 -15.81
N GLN A 35 -0.72 2.01 -15.83
CA GLN A 35 -1.05 1.34 -14.58
C GLN A 35 0.21 0.98 -13.78
N ARG A 36 1.26 0.45 -14.42
CA ARG A 36 2.55 0.15 -13.77
C ARG A 36 3.17 1.38 -13.13
N GLU A 37 3.10 2.54 -13.79
CA GLU A 37 3.60 3.80 -13.24
C GLU A 37 2.84 4.20 -11.96
N ILE A 38 1.51 4.07 -11.95
CA ILE A 38 0.67 4.34 -10.78
C ILE A 38 1.01 3.41 -9.61
N ASP A 39 1.31 2.14 -9.91
CA ASP A 39 1.63 1.14 -8.89
C ASP A 39 3.02 1.38 -8.30
N LEU A 40 3.99 1.67 -9.15
CA LEU A 40 5.34 2.03 -8.74
C LEU A 40 5.30 3.26 -7.83
N ALA A 41 4.52 4.27 -8.19
CA ALA A 41 4.32 5.45 -7.34
C ALA A 41 3.71 5.09 -5.97
N SER A 42 2.74 4.17 -5.93
CA SER A 42 2.11 3.74 -4.68
C SER A 42 3.07 2.95 -3.78
N MET A 43 3.89 2.08 -4.38
CA MET A 43 4.91 1.32 -3.68
C MET A 43 6.02 2.24 -3.14
N LEU A 44 6.48 3.21 -3.92
CA LEU A 44 7.47 4.18 -3.48
C LEU A 44 6.95 5.02 -2.31
N GLU A 45 5.68 5.44 -2.39
CA GLU A 45 5.03 6.17 -1.30
C GLU A 45 4.93 5.32 -0.03
N PHE A 46 4.56 4.04 -0.14
CA PHE A 46 4.58 3.13 1.00
C PHE A 46 5.96 3.05 1.65
N GLN A 47 7.02 2.85 0.86
CA GLN A 47 8.39 2.75 1.35
C GLN A 47 8.83 4.03 2.06
N ARG A 48 8.47 5.20 1.52
CA ARG A 48 8.73 6.50 2.14
C ARG A 48 8.05 6.61 3.51
N VAL A 49 6.74 6.36 3.57
CA VAL A 49 5.93 6.42 4.80
C VAL A 49 6.43 5.42 5.84
N TYR A 50 6.80 4.21 5.41
CA TYR A 50 7.40 3.18 6.27
C TYR A 50 8.74 3.65 6.86
N GLY A 51 9.63 4.25 6.06
CA GLY A 51 10.90 4.81 6.54
C GLY A 51 10.69 5.94 7.56
N GLU A 52 9.74 6.83 7.29
CA GLU A 52 9.39 7.96 8.17
C GLU A 52 8.81 7.50 9.51
N PHE A 53 8.02 6.43 9.51
CA PHE A 53 7.56 5.78 10.74
C PHE A 53 8.72 5.37 11.63
N PHE A 54 9.73 4.69 11.07
CA PHE A 54 10.89 4.25 11.83
C PHE A 54 11.74 5.41 12.33
N ALA A 55 11.92 6.44 11.51
CA ALA A 55 12.64 7.65 11.92
C ALA A 55 11.94 8.33 13.09
N THR A 56 10.62 8.48 13.01
CA THR A 56 9.80 9.11 14.06
C THR A 56 9.77 8.27 15.34
N TRP A 57 9.57 6.95 15.21
CA TRP A 57 9.61 6.03 16.35
C TRP A 57 10.96 6.08 17.07
N LYS A 58 12.09 6.01 16.35
CA LYS A 58 13.42 6.09 16.97
C LYS A 58 13.68 7.45 17.62
N CYS A 59 13.20 8.54 17.02
CA CYS A 59 13.29 9.87 17.62
C CYS A 59 12.55 9.90 18.96
N TRP A 60 11.29 9.44 18.99
CA TRP A 60 10.49 9.36 20.20
C TRP A 60 11.10 8.47 21.29
N ASP A 61 11.55 7.28 20.91
CA ASP A 61 12.21 6.34 21.81
C ASP A 61 13.52 6.90 22.37
N THR A 62 14.21 7.77 21.62
CA THR A 62 15.38 8.51 22.13
C THR A 62 14.95 9.52 23.19
N ILE A 63 13.94 10.36 22.90
CA ILE A 63 13.37 11.36 23.84
C ILE A 63 13.01 10.70 25.19
N LYS A 64 12.32 9.56 25.16
CA LYS A 64 11.86 8.86 26.38
C LYS A 64 12.97 8.12 27.14
N ARG A 65 14.07 7.76 26.49
CA ARG A 65 15.19 7.02 27.11
C ARG A 65 16.27 7.93 27.73
N TYR A 66 16.11 9.25 27.68
CA TYR A 66 17.09 10.20 28.23
C TYR A 66 17.15 10.16 29.77
N GLY A 67 17.84 9.15 30.29
CA GLY A 67 18.55 9.20 31.57
C GLY A 67 20.07 9.39 31.43
N ALA A 68 20.62 9.43 30.20
CA ALA A 68 22.07 9.34 29.98
C ALA A 68 22.66 10.21 28.84
N GLY A 69 21.91 11.16 28.26
CA GLY A 69 22.40 12.00 27.15
C GLY A 69 21.89 13.44 27.19
N PRO A 70 22.25 14.29 26.21
CA PRO A 70 21.84 15.69 26.17
C PRO A 70 20.31 15.82 26.12
N ALA A 71 19.76 16.77 26.90
CA ALA A 71 18.33 17.00 26.92
C ALA A 71 17.79 17.24 25.49
N PRO A 72 16.67 16.61 25.10
CA PRO A 72 16.06 16.87 23.81
C PRO A 72 15.61 18.34 23.71
N PRO A 73 15.51 18.91 22.49
CA PRO A 73 14.89 20.21 22.28
C PRO A 73 13.48 20.27 22.89
N GLU A 74 13.09 21.46 23.37
CA GLU A 74 11.82 21.69 24.07
C GLU A 74 10.59 21.25 23.25
N ASP A 75 10.65 21.38 21.93
CA ASP A 75 9.55 21.07 21.02
C ASP A 75 9.64 19.67 20.37
N ALA A 76 10.64 18.85 20.74
CA ALA A 76 10.90 17.57 20.09
C ALA A 76 9.71 16.59 20.18
N ALA A 77 9.00 16.59 21.31
CA ALA A 77 7.79 15.76 21.50
C ALA A 77 6.67 16.19 20.55
N TRP A 78 6.44 17.49 20.41
CA TRP A 78 5.42 18.05 19.51
C TRP A 78 5.77 17.77 18.03
N GLN A 79 7.04 17.89 17.66
CA GLN A 79 7.52 17.53 16.33
C GLN A 79 7.30 16.04 16.02
N CYS A 80 7.56 15.14 16.98
CA CYS A 80 7.29 13.72 16.82
C CYS A 80 5.80 13.44 16.62
N LEU A 81 4.94 14.12 17.40
CA LEU A 81 3.49 13.96 17.28
C LEU A 81 2.97 14.43 15.91
N GLN A 82 3.41 15.59 15.42
CA GLN A 82 3.05 16.08 14.09
C GLN A 82 3.49 15.11 12.99
N ARG A 83 4.71 14.60 13.06
CA ARG A 83 5.23 13.61 12.11
C ARG A 83 4.41 12.33 12.14
N ALA A 84 4.11 11.80 13.33
CA ALA A 84 3.30 10.60 13.48
C ALA A 84 1.88 10.79 12.90
N ALA A 85 1.26 11.95 13.11
CA ALA A 85 -0.04 12.28 12.51
C ALA A 85 0.02 12.37 10.98
N SER A 86 1.08 12.98 10.43
CA SER A 86 1.30 13.05 8.97
C SER A 86 1.49 11.66 8.36
N ILE A 87 2.30 10.80 9.02
CA ILE A 87 2.54 9.41 8.62
C ILE A 87 1.23 8.61 8.64
N GLU A 88 0.42 8.76 9.68
CA GLU A 88 -0.89 8.11 9.77
C GLU A 88 -1.84 8.56 8.65
N GLY A 89 -1.92 9.87 8.38
CA GLY A 89 -2.73 10.38 7.27
C GLY A 89 -2.26 9.86 5.90
N ALA A 90 -0.94 9.78 5.69
CA ALA A 90 -0.36 9.28 4.45
C ALA A 90 -0.67 7.79 4.22
N ILE A 91 -0.55 6.95 5.26
CA ILE A 91 -0.93 5.54 5.12
C ILE A 91 -2.43 5.38 4.89
N GLU A 92 -3.30 6.15 5.56
CA GLU A 92 -4.76 6.07 5.31
C GLU A 92 -5.12 6.44 3.87
N ALA A 93 -4.52 7.50 3.32
CA ALA A 93 -4.71 7.88 1.93
C ALA A 93 -4.25 6.78 0.96
N LEU A 94 -3.12 6.13 1.25
CA LEU A 94 -2.62 5.02 0.46
C LEU A 94 -3.54 3.80 0.51
N LEU A 95 -4.10 3.49 1.68
CA LEU A 95 -5.06 2.39 1.87
C LEU A 95 -6.37 2.64 1.13
N ALA A 96 -6.88 3.88 1.16
CA ALA A 96 -8.07 4.26 0.38
C ALA A 96 -7.84 4.04 -1.12
N LYS A 97 -6.66 4.41 -1.63
CA LYS A 97 -6.27 4.16 -3.01
C LYS A 97 -6.22 2.66 -3.32
N VAL A 98 -5.57 1.86 -2.47
CA VAL A 98 -5.46 0.41 -2.66
C VAL A 98 -6.85 -0.25 -2.69
N ALA A 99 -7.75 0.15 -1.80
CA ALA A 99 -9.13 -0.36 -1.77
C ALA A 99 -9.92 -0.06 -3.04
N GLY A 100 -9.67 1.10 -3.68
CA GLY A 100 -10.32 1.47 -4.95
C GLY A 100 -9.67 0.92 -6.21
N ASP A 101 -8.38 0.61 -6.16
CA ASP A 101 -7.62 0.16 -7.33
C ASP A 101 -7.47 -1.36 -7.43
N ARG A 102 -7.75 -2.11 -6.36
CA ARG A 102 -7.48 -3.54 -6.29
C ARG A 102 -8.66 -4.36 -5.79
N GLN A 103 -8.79 -5.55 -6.37
CA GLN A 103 -9.55 -6.63 -5.74
C GLN A 103 -8.73 -7.15 -4.57
N LEU A 104 -9.34 -7.16 -3.38
CA LEU A 104 -8.69 -7.55 -2.15
C LEU A 104 -9.38 -8.80 -1.62
N SER A 105 -8.59 -9.80 -1.26
CA SER A 105 -9.07 -10.93 -0.47
C SER A 105 -9.33 -10.49 0.97
N ASP A 106 -10.04 -11.32 1.74
CA ASP A 106 -10.22 -11.09 3.17
C ASP A 106 -8.88 -11.03 3.92
N GLN A 107 -7.89 -11.83 3.49
CA GLN A 107 -6.54 -11.81 4.02
C GLN A 107 -5.83 -10.48 3.73
N ASP A 108 -5.99 -9.93 2.53
CA ASP A 108 -5.40 -8.63 2.18
C ASP A 108 -5.99 -7.51 3.05
N ILE A 109 -7.31 -7.52 3.22
CA ILE A 109 -8.03 -6.56 4.08
C ILE A 109 -7.54 -6.64 5.52
N GLU A 110 -7.37 -7.86 6.05
CA GLU A 110 -6.84 -8.09 7.40
C GLU A 110 -5.40 -7.57 7.54
N VAL A 111 -4.52 -7.89 6.58
CA VAL A 111 -3.13 -7.41 6.59
C VAL A 111 -3.08 -5.88 6.55
N LEU A 112 -3.84 -5.26 5.66
CA LEU A 112 -3.87 -3.81 5.50
C LEU A 112 -4.44 -3.11 6.75
N GLY A 113 -5.47 -3.68 7.37
CA GLY A 113 -6.02 -3.18 8.63
C GLY A 113 -5.02 -3.25 9.78
N ARG A 114 -4.31 -4.37 9.94
CA ARG A 114 -3.24 -4.50 10.94
C ARG A 114 -2.05 -3.58 10.66
N MET A 115 -1.70 -3.41 9.38
CA MET A 115 -0.64 -2.49 8.98
C MET A 115 -1.00 -1.05 9.39
N ARG A 116 -2.25 -0.63 9.12
CA ARG A 116 -2.78 0.67 9.58
C ARG A 116 -2.62 0.81 11.10
N GLN A 117 -3.07 -0.17 11.87
CA GLN A 117 -2.98 -0.13 13.34
C GLN A 117 -1.55 0.00 13.86
N GLY A 118 -0.60 -0.66 13.20
CA GLY A 118 0.82 -0.48 13.49
C GLY A 118 1.27 0.98 13.38
N PHE A 119 0.86 1.68 12.32
CA PHE A 119 1.14 3.12 12.17
C PHE A 119 0.42 3.97 13.23
N GLN A 120 -0.86 3.70 13.50
CA GLN A 120 -1.65 4.44 14.49
C GLN A 120 -1.09 4.31 15.92
N SER A 121 -0.53 3.14 16.24
CA SER A 121 0.04 2.87 17.55
C SER A 121 1.17 3.84 17.90
N LEU A 122 1.93 4.33 16.93
CA LEU A 122 3.00 5.31 17.17
C LEU A 122 2.43 6.65 17.62
N ARG A 123 1.42 7.17 16.92
CA ARG A 123 0.78 8.43 17.31
C ARG A 123 0.08 8.28 18.67
N LYS A 124 -0.63 7.17 18.90
CA LYS A 124 -1.26 6.88 20.21
C LYS A 124 -0.22 6.87 21.33
N ALA A 125 0.91 6.18 21.13
CA ALA A 125 1.98 6.10 22.12
C ALA A 125 2.62 7.47 22.43
N ILE A 126 2.91 8.28 21.40
CA ILE A 126 3.46 9.63 21.60
C ILE A 126 2.46 10.51 22.37
N ARG A 127 1.18 10.49 21.97
CA ARG A 127 0.12 11.28 22.63
C ARG A 127 -0.07 10.89 24.10
N GLU A 128 0.10 9.61 24.41
CA GLU A 128 -0.03 9.05 25.76
C GLU A 128 1.29 9.07 26.55
N ASP A 129 2.31 9.77 26.03
CA ASP A 129 3.63 9.90 26.64
C ASP A 129 4.32 8.57 27.00
N ARG A 130 4.05 7.51 26.23
CA ARG A 130 4.56 6.15 26.45
C ARG A 130 5.48 5.68 25.33
N ASN A 131 6.35 4.71 25.64
CA ASN A 131 7.10 4.03 24.61
C ASN A 131 6.23 3.04 23.83
N LEU A 132 6.64 2.78 22.59
CA LEU A 132 6.03 1.76 21.74
C LEU A 132 6.41 0.34 22.19
N ASP A 133 7.56 0.19 22.86
CA ASP A 133 8.11 -1.07 23.38
C ASP A 133 8.29 -2.18 22.32
N TRP A 134 8.61 -1.80 21.08
CA TRP A 134 8.75 -2.73 19.95
C TRP A 134 10.10 -3.44 19.87
N ARG A 135 11.16 -2.98 20.54
CA ARG A 135 12.53 -3.43 20.25
C ARG A 135 12.75 -4.95 20.40
N GLU A 136 11.94 -5.64 21.19
CA GLU A 136 12.09 -7.09 21.48
C GLU A 136 10.76 -7.85 21.52
N THR A 137 9.71 -7.31 20.89
CA THR A 137 8.37 -7.90 20.97
C THR A 137 7.91 -8.53 19.66
N ALA A 138 6.95 -9.46 19.76
CA ALA A 138 6.26 -10.06 18.62
C ALA A 138 5.64 -9.00 17.69
N ASN A 139 5.28 -7.83 18.23
CA ASN A 139 4.71 -6.72 17.47
C ASN A 139 5.67 -6.19 16.40
N TYR A 140 6.97 -6.13 16.68
CA TYR A 140 7.96 -5.62 15.73
C TYR A 140 8.18 -6.56 14.56
N GLN A 141 8.26 -7.87 14.85
CA GLN A 141 8.37 -8.89 13.82
C GLN A 141 7.09 -8.93 12.97
N SER A 142 5.93 -8.85 13.62
CA SER A 142 4.63 -8.77 12.96
C SER A 142 4.55 -7.55 12.04
N PHE A 143 4.92 -6.37 12.53
CA PHE A 143 4.93 -5.14 11.71
C PHE A 143 5.83 -5.26 10.49
N LYS A 144 7.01 -5.87 10.62
CA LYS A 144 7.90 -6.14 9.47
C LYS A 144 7.29 -7.12 8.47
N SER A 145 6.66 -8.20 8.96
CA SER A 145 6.00 -9.16 8.07
C SER A 145 4.80 -8.54 7.34
N LEU A 146 4.01 -7.73 8.04
CA LEU A 146 2.91 -6.97 7.45
C LEU A 146 3.44 -6.00 6.41
N ALA A 147 4.52 -5.26 6.71
CA ALA A 147 5.12 -4.34 5.76
C ALA A 147 5.66 -5.04 4.51
N ALA A 148 6.30 -6.20 4.66
CA ALA A 148 6.76 -7.00 3.52
C ALA A 148 5.59 -7.51 2.68
N TYR A 149 4.51 -8.00 3.32
CA TYR A 149 3.30 -8.42 2.63
C TYR A 149 2.64 -7.24 1.91
N THR A 150 2.44 -6.10 2.58
CA THR A 150 1.86 -4.90 1.99
C THR A 150 2.68 -4.40 0.80
N ALA A 151 4.02 -4.38 0.91
CA ALA A 151 4.89 -4.03 -0.20
C ALA A 151 4.73 -5.00 -1.38
N SER A 152 4.66 -6.31 -1.11
CA SER A 152 4.41 -7.33 -2.14
C SER A 152 3.04 -7.15 -2.79
N LEU A 153 2.00 -6.93 -1.99
CA LEU A 153 0.63 -6.66 -2.45
C LEU A 153 0.60 -5.41 -3.36
N MET A 154 1.35 -4.36 -3.01
CA MET A 154 1.45 -3.16 -3.84
C MET A 154 2.31 -3.36 -5.10
N ALA A 155 3.35 -4.19 -5.01
CA ALA A 155 4.23 -4.50 -6.13
C ALA A 155 3.60 -5.48 -7.14
N ASP A 156 2.63 -6.29 -6.72
CA ASP A 156 2.05 -7.31 -7.59
C ASP A 156 1.27 -6.66 -8.75
N LEU A 157 1.83 -6.84 -9.95
CA LEU A 157 1.32 -6.35 -11.23
C LEU A 157 0.42 -7.39 -11.94
N GLY A 158 0.45 -8.65 -11.51
CA GLY A 158 -0.04 -9.80 -12.29
C GLY A 158 -1.36 -10.38 -11.80
N SER A 159 -1.70 -10.26 -10.52
CA SER A 159 -2.90 -10.88 -9.91
C SER A 159 -4.19 -10.07 -10.06
N ARG A 160 -4.19 -9.01 -10.87
CA ARG A 160 -5.29 -8.04 -10.85
C ARG A 160 -6.46 -8.45 -11.73
N GLY A 161 -7.50 -8.94 -11.08
CA GLY A 161 -8.85 -8.93 -11.63
C GLY A 161 -9.31 -7.52 -12.02
N PRO A 162 -10.51 -7.39 -12.60
CA PRO A 162 -11.11 -6.09 -12.91
C PRO A 162 -11.17 -5.22 -11.64
N LYS A 163 -10.97 -3.90 -11.80
CA LYS A 163 -11.09 -2.94 -10.69
C LYS A 163 -12.42 -3.16 -9.94
N PRO A 164 -12.43 -3.07 -8.60
CA PRO A 164 -13.68 -3.15 -7.84
C PRO A 164 -14.62 -2.03 -8.27
N ASP A 165 -15.92 -2.29 -8.18
CA ASP A 165 -16.90 -1.22 -8.27
C ASP A 165 -16.84 -0.31 -7.02
N ARG A 166 -17.61 0.77 -7.05
CA ARG A 166 -17.58 1.77 -5.97
C ARG A 166 -18.02 1.18 -4.63
N GLU A 167 -19.03 0.31 -4.64
CA GLU A 167 -19.58 -0.29 -3.42
C GLU A 167 -18.55 -1.23 -2.78
N THR A 168 -17.91 -2.08 -3.58
CA THR A 168 -16.85 -3.00 -3.13
C THR A 168 -15.64 -2.22 -2.61
N ALA A 169 -15.22 -1.16 -3.31
CA ALA A 169 -14.12 -0.31 -2.86
C ALA A 169 -14.40 0.36 -1.51
N THR A 170 -15.62 0.88 -1.33
CA THR A 170 -16.06 1.47 -0.06
C THR A 170 -16.11 0.41 1.04
N ALA A 171 -16.71 -0.75 0.79
CA ALA A 171 -16.76 -1.84 1.76
C ALA A 171 -15.37 -2.30 2.19
N ASN A 172 -14.45 -2.46 1.24
CA ASN A 172 -13.05 -2.81 1.51
C ASN A 172 -12.38 -1.77 2.41
N PHE A 173 -12.52 -0.47 2.09
CA PHE A 173 -11.89 0.59 2.90
C PHE A 173 -12.48 0.67 4.31
N LEU A 174 -13.79 0.51 4.46
CA LEU A 174 -14.43 0.45 5.78
C LEU A 174 -13.89 -0.73 6.60
N ARG A 175 -13.77 -1.92 5.98
CA ARG A 175 -13.21 -3.11 6.65
C ARG A 175 -11.73 -2.96 7.01
N ILE A 176 -10.93 -2.26 6.20
CA ILE A 176 -9.53 -1.96 6.50
C ILE A 176 -9.42 -1.00 7.70
N THR A 177 -10.35 -0.04 7.82
CA THR A 177 -10.32 1.00 8.86
C THR A 177 -11.09 0.65 10.12
N ASP A 178 -11.74 -0.53 10.14
CA ASP A 178 -12.53 -1.04 11.25
C ASP A 178 -11.71 -1.14 12.56
N VAL A 179 -12.40 -0.92 13.69
CA VAL A 179 -11.85 -1.00 15.04
C VAL A 179 -11.46 -2.43 15.43
N VAL A 180 -12.01 -3.46 14.78
CA VAL A 180 -11.68 -4.87 15.04
C VAL A 180 -10.19 -5.18 14.94
N HIS A 181 -9.44 -4.36 14.19
CA HIS A 181 -7.99 -4.50 14.07
C HIS A 181 -7.22 -3.97 15.28
N GLU A 182 -7.82 -3.18 16.17
CA GLU A 182 -7.17 -2.69 17.39
C GLU A 182 -6.81 -3.84 18.35
N ASP A 183 -7.66 -4.85 18.41
CA ASP A 183 -7.50 -6.03 19.26
C ASP A 183 -6.56 -7.05 18.61
N GLY A 184 -5.28 -7.04 19.02
CA GLY A 184 -4.36 -8.15 18.72
C GLY A 184 -3.61 -8.08 17.38
N TRP A 185 -3.43 -6.88 16.81
CA TRP A 185 -2.71 -6.71 15.53
C TRP A 185 -1.28 -7.28 15.52
N GLY A 186 -0.62 -7.39 16.69
CA GLY A 186 0.75 -7.90 16.82
C GLY A 186 0.90 -9.32 17.41
N SER A 187 -0.20 -10.00 17.77
CA SER A 187 -0.18 -11.32 18.44
C SER A 187 -0.55 -12.48 17.52
N ARG A 188 -1.01 -12.24 16.29
CA ARG A 188 -1.29 -13.29 15.31
C ARG A 188 -0.27 -13.24 14.17
N PRO A 189 0.67 -14.21 14.08
CA PRO A 189 1.49 -14.35 12.89
C PRO A 189 0.58 -14.56 11.68
N LEU A 190 0.93 -13.95 10.54
CA LEU A 190 0.27 -14.27 9.28
C LEU A 190 0.34 -15.77 9.10
N GLY A 191 -0.82 -16.43 9.01
CA GLY A 191 -0.93 -17.88 8.97
C GLY A 191 0.09 -18.43 7.98
N ARG A 192 1.03 -19.24 8.48
CA ARG A 192 1.88 -20.07 7.62
C ARG A 192 0.86 -20.94 6.88
N GLY A 193 0.73 -20.76 5.57
CA GLY A 193 -0.39 -21.25 4.76
C GLY A 193 -0.91 -22.60 5.23
N GLN A 194 -2.21 -22.66 5.51
CA GLN A 194 -2.90 -23.93 5.63
C GLN A 194 -2.77 -24.65 4.28
N ASP A 195 -2.07 -25.77 4.31
CA ASP A 195 -2.14 -26.94 3.46
C ASP A 195 -2.68 -26.75 2.03
N VAL A 196 -1.72 -26.78 1.09
CA VAL A 196 -1.96 -27.40 -0.21
C VAL A 196 -2.16 -28.90 0.04
N GLY A 197 -3.42 -29.31 0.08
CA GLY A 197 -3.87 -30.70 0.05
C GLY A 197 -4.89 -30.89 -1.06
#